data_AF-A0A517P6L5-F1
#
_entry.id   AF-A0A517P6L5-F1
#
_cell.length_a   1.000
_cell.length_b   1.000
_cell.length_c   1.000
_cell.angle_alpha   90.00
_cell.angle_beta   90.00
_cell.angle_gamma   90.00
#
_symmetry.space_group_name_H-M   'P 1'
#
loop_
_entity.id
_entity.type
_entity.pdbx_description
1 polymer ?
#
loop_
_entity_poly.entity_id
_entity_poly.type
_entity_poly.pdbx_seq_one_letter_code
_entity_poly.pdbx_strand_id
1 'polypeptide(L)'
;MTRLIPLLLLAAPAVAHAAGFANGVKIGEVTPASAVLWVRLTADDEAGNPVREWTADAPNWTVPGLVGEVRFRIRANDSEDERTTDWTAVDGDCDYCHQTTVDGLEPDTRYQVVAEARSGDETATFDASFRTAPAADSEAPLLFTVSTCQEFDTSDDFEHGHRIYRSMLTLEPAFFVQTGDTLYYDRTEPLAKDMATARYRWNRMYAFPNFVAFHRRIPSYWMHDDHDLLKDDAWPGQTYGDLTWDQGLKIWDEQIPQSDKPYRSFRWGEHVEIWLPEGREFRSPNTMPDGPDKTIFGEEQWRWLETSMRDSDATFKLFLSATPVVGPDRDKKKDNHANAAFEHEGRRLRAFLNSVPGCFVINGDRHWQYHSVDAETGLNEFGCGPASDAHAGGWKQDDVRPEHRFLRVKGGFLSVRIEPTRAVVTHHDVEGRPVHETAVTR
;
A
#
# COMPACT_ATOMS: atom_id res chain seq x y z
N MET A 1 50.68 25.83 42.56
CA MET A 1 49.69 24.89 43.10
C MET A 1 48.34 25.27 42.53
N THR A 2 47.92 24.60 41.46
CA THR A 2 46.61 24.81 40.85
C THR A 2 46.04 23.41 40.63
N ARG A 3 45.09 23.02 41.49
CA ARG A 3 44.43 21.71 41.42
C ARG A 3 43.38 21.76 40.33
N LEU A 4 43.52 20.92 39.30
CA LEU A 4 42.45 20.59 38.36
C LEU A 4 41.41 19.74 39.09
N ILE A 5 40.15 20.21 39.09
CA ILE A 5 38.98 19.45 39.53
C ILE A 5 38.50 18.66 38.30
N PRO A 6 38.36 17.33 38.37
CA PRO A 6 37.76 16.57 37.28
C PRO A 6 36.26 16.82 37.26
N LEU A 7 35.76 17.30 36.12
CA LEU A 7 34.35 17.41 35.81
C LEU A 7 33.81 15.98 35.63
N LEU A 8 33.07 15.47 36.62
CA LEU A 8 32.28 14.25 36.44
C LEU A 8 31.19 14.56 35.39
N LEU A 9 31.28 13.97 34.21
CA LEU A 9 30.11 13.81 33.35
C LEU A 9 29.14 12.87 34.07
N LEU A 10 28.06 13.43 34.61
CA LEU A 10 26.88 12.66 34.97
C LEU A 10 26.26 12.17 33.67
N ALA A 11 26.33 10.86 33.43
CA ALA A 11 25.52 10.22 32.40
C ALA A 11 24.04 10.51 32.72
N ALA A 12 23.30 11.04 31.74
CA ALA A 12 21.86 11.15 31.87
C ALA A 12 21.28 9.75 32.13
N PRO A 13 20.26 9.62 33.01
CA PRO A 13 19.65 8.33 33.25
C PRO A 13 19.07 7.82 31.92
N ALA A 14 19.45 6.61 31.52
CA ALA A 14 18.78 5.90 30.45
C ALA A 14 17.31 5.78 30.86
N VAL A 15 16.41 6.40 30.09
CA VAL A 15 14.99 6.12 30.21
C VAL A 15 14.83 4.65 29.86
N ALA A 16 14.33 3.85 30.79
CA ALA A 16 13.94 2.48 30.50
C ALA A 16 12.74 2.55 29.57
N HIS A 17 12.96 2.28 28.29
CA HIS A 17 11.89 2.15 27.29
C HIS A 17 11.43 0.70 27.31
N ALA A 18 10.12 0.46 27.37
CA ALA A 18 9.56 -0.88 27.38
C ALA A 18 9.33 -1.34 25.94
N ALA A 19 9.75 -2.56 25.58
CA ALA A 19 9.42 -3.17 24.29
C ALA A 19 7.98 -2.89 23.82
N GLY A 20 7.79 -2.64 22.52
CA GLY A 20 6.51 -2.25 21.95
C GLY A 20 6.35 -2.55 20.47
N PHE A 21 5.24 -2.06 19.90
CA PHE A 21 4.87 -2.21 18.49
C PHE A 21 4.37 -0.88 17.92
N ALA A 22 5.22 0.14 17.88
CA ALA A 22 4.83 1.50 17.49
C ALA A 22 4.29 1.61 16.05
N ASN A 23 4.65 0.66 15.17
CA ASN A 23 4.13 0.57 13.81
C ASN A 23 2.88 -0.33 13.67
N GLY A 24 2.39 -0.86 14.80
CA GLY A 24 1.26 -1.78 14.87
C GLY A 24 1.51 -3.13 14.19
N VAL A 25 0.41 -3.83 13.93
CA VAL A 25 0.34 -5.05 13.12
C VAL A 25 -0.24 -4.69 11.76
N LYS A 26 0.38 -5.16 10.68
CA LYS A 26 -0.18 -5.14 9.33
C LYS A 26 -0.63 -6.55 8.95
N ILE A 27 -1.74 -6.64 8.25
CA ILE A 27 -2.33 -7.90 7.79
C ILE A 27 -2.51 -7.76 6.29
N GLY A 28 -1.95 -8.68 5.52
CA GLY A 28 -2.02 -8.65 4.06
C GLY A 28 -2.22 -10.01 3.44
N GLU A 29 -2.38 -9.99 2.12
CA GLU A 29 -2.51 -11.21 1.29
C GLU A 29 -3.55 -12.20 1.83
N VAL A 30 -4.69 -11.68 2.28
CA VAL A 30 -5.74 -12.51 2.89
C VAL A 30 -6.48 -13.31 1.83
N THR A 31 -6.45 -14.63 1.96
CA THR A 31 -7.23 -15.54 1.13
C THR A 31 -8.39 -16.13 1.95
N PRO A 32 -9.19 -17.05 1.37
CA PRO A 32 -10.16 -17.81 2.16
C PRO A 32 -9.53 -18.72 3.21
N ALA A 33 -8.22 -19.02 3.10
CA ALA A 33 -7.57 -20.02 3.95
C ALA A 33 -6.23 -19.56 4.54
N SER A 34 -5.79 -18.34 4.26
CA SER A 34 -4.50 -17.83 4.74
C SER A 34 -4.48 -16.31 4.90
N ALA A 35 -3.50 -15.82 5.65
CA ALA A 35 -3.16 -14.41 5.77
C ALA A 35 -1.66 -14.25 6.07
N VAL A 36 -1.06 -13.14 5.64
CA VAL A 36 0.29 -12.75 6.04
C VAL A 36 0.19 -11.73 7.17
N LEU A 37 0.80 -12.04 8.31
CA LEU A 37 0.88 -11.16 9.48
C LEU A 37 2.26 -10.52 9.51
N TRP A 38 2.32 -9.22 9.78
CA TRP A 38 3.56 -8.45 9.84
C TRP A 38 3.61 -7.58 11.11
N VAL A 39 4.79 -7.50 11.72
CA VAL A 39 5.10 -6.62 12.86
C VAL A 39 6.52 -6.07 12.77
N ARG A 40 6.77 -4.98 13.50
CA ARG A 40 8.10 -4.46 13.82
C ARG A 40 8.25 -4.31 15.34
N LEU A 41 9.29 -4.90 15.91
CA LEU A 41 9.59 -4.78 17.34
C LEU A 41 10.30 -3.45 17.61
N THR A 42 9.72 -2.63 18.49
CA THR A 42 10.23 -1.31 18.84
C THR A 42 10.65 -1.22 20.30
N ALA A 43 11.55 -0.29 20.60
CA ALA A 43 12.03 -0.06 21.96
C ALA A 43 10.98 0.55 22.89
N ASP A 44 9.88 1.07 22.33
CA ASP A 44 8.76 1.72 23.02
C ASP A 44 7.44 1.38 22.28
N ASP A 45 6.28 1.54 22.93
CA ASP A 45 4.96 1.35 22.32
C ASP A 45 4.36 2.66 21.78
N GLU A 46 4.77 3.81 22.33
CA GLU A 46 4.36 5.12 21.86
C GLU A 46 5.28 5.62 20.74
N ALA A 47 4.68 5.90 19.58
CA ALA A 47 5.31 6.79 18.61
C ALA A 47 5.57 8.15 19.28
N GLY A 48 6.83 8.59 19.29
CA GLY A 48 7.21 9.85 19.92
C GLY A 48 6.33 11.02 19.45
N ASN A 49 5.86 11.82 20.41
CA ASN A 49 5.06 13.03 20.15
C ASN A 49 5.72 13.87 19.03
N PRO A 50 4.95 14.42 18.09
CA PRO A 50 5.43 15.13 16.90
C PRO A 50 6.32 16.34 17.23
N VAL A 51 7.64 16.16 17.38
CA VAL A 51 8.60 17.28 17.45
C VAL A 51 9.30 17.41 16.10
N ARG A 52 9.05 18.54 15.44
CA ARG A 52 9.42 18.86 14.03
C ARG A 52 10.91 18.86 13.68
N GLU A 53 11.80 18.59 14.63
CA GLU A 53 13.24 18.65 14.38
C GLU A 53 13.80 17.25 14.13
N TRP A 54 14.26 17.01 12.91
CA TRP A 54 15.15 15.89 12.62
C TRP A 54 16.50 16.18 13.26
N THR A 55 17.01 15.25 14.05
CA THR A 55 18.42 15.21 14.42
C THR A 55 18.97 13.86 14.01
N ALA A 56 20.20 13.84 13.46
CA ALA A 56 20.87 12.62 13.03
C ALA A 56 20.97 11.56 14.15
N ASP A 57 20.95 12.01 15.41
CA ASP A 57 21.15 11.19 16.60
C ASP A 57 19.84 10.79 17.30
N ALA A 58 18.70 11.40 16.95
CA ALA A 58 17.37 11.10 17.52
C ALA A 58 16.25 11.45 16.53
N PRO A 59 15.72 10.47 15.77
CA PRO A 59 14.63 10.70 14.84
C PRO A 59 13.32 10.87 15.61
N ASN A 60 12.93 12.12 15.88
CA ASN A 60 11.78 12.52 16.72
C ASN A 60 10.37 12.14 16.18
N TRP A 61 10.30 11.24 15.20
CA TRP A 61 9.05 10.76 14.56
C TRP A 61 8.97 9.25 14.44
N THR A 62 9.96 8.52 14.98
CA THR A 62 10.00 7.05 14.92
C THR A 62 10.53 6.48 16.22
N VAL A 63 10.03 5.31 16.60
CA VAL A 63 10.62 4.55 17.70
C VAL A 63 11.75 3.67 17.16
N PRO A 64 12.95 3.73 17.77
CA PRO A 64 14.03 2.80 17.43
C PRO A 64 13.55 1.35 17.50
N GLY A 65 14.08 0.51 16.61
CA GLY A 65 13.81 -0.92 16.68
C GLY A 65 14.57 -1.57 17.84
N LEU A 66 14.07 -2.70 18.31
CA LEU A 66 14.62 -3.41 19.46
C LEU A 66 14.92 -4.87 19.07
N VAL A 67 16.15 -5.33 19.36
CA VAL A 67 16.51 -6.74 19.19
C VAL A 67 15.68 -7.58 20.14
N GLY A 68 15.09 -8.67 19.66
CA GLY A 68 14.29 -9.55 20.50
C GLY A 68 13.72 -10.71 19.72
N GLU A 69 12.62 -11.24 20.22
CA GLU A 69 11.84 -12.26 19.53
C GLU A 69 10.37 -11.84 19.48
N VAL A 70 9.69 -12.21 18.40
CA VAL A 70 8.25 -11.98 18.22
C VAL A 70 7.53 -13.27 17.85
N ARG A 71 6.23 -13.31 18.12
CA ARG A 71 5.31 -14.36 17.64
C ARG A 71 3.89 -13.85 17.56
N PHE A 72 3.00 -14.67 17.02
CA PHE A 72 1.56 -14.38 16.94
C PHE A 72 0.74 -15.48 17.61
N ARG A 73 -0.33 -15.06 18.29
CA ARG A 73 -1.45 -15.92 18.69
C ARG A 73 -2.67 -15.57 17.84
N ILE A 74 -3.30 -16.57 17.25
CA ILE A 74 -4.40 -16.43 16.30
C ILE A 74 -5.58 -17.30 16.75
N ARG A 75 -6.76 -16.69 16.88
CA ARG A 75 -7.98 -17.40 17.30
C ARG A 75 -9.18 -16.94 16.49
N ALA A 76 -9.96 -17.88 15.97
CA ALA A 76 -11.25 -17.56 15.36
C ALA A 76 -12.20 -17.04 16.45
N ASN A 77 -12.96 -15.99 16.17
CA ASN A 77 -13.81 -15.32 17.17
C ASN A 77 -14.77 -16.27 17.91
N ASP A 78 -15.27 -17.29 17.22
CA ASP A 78 -16.26 -18.24 17.73
C ASP A 78 -15.64 -19.57 18.21
N SER A 79 -14.31 -19.63 18.33
CA SER A 79 -13.57 -20.82 18.78
C SER A 79 -12.78 -20.54 20.06
N GLU A 80 -12.63 -21.56 20.91
CA GLU A 80 -11.69 -21.55 22.03
C GLU A 80 -10.28 -21.98 21.59
N ASP A 81 -10.13 -22.60 20.42
CA ASP A 81 -8.86 -23.07 19.89
C ASP A 81 -8.00 -21.90 19.40
N GLU A 82 -6.85 -21.73 20.05
CA GLU A 82 -5.86 -20.70 19.71
C GLU A 82 -4.61 -21.35 19.12
N ARG A 83 -4.19 -20.85 17.97
CA ARG A 83 -2.93 -21.22 17.31
C ARG A 83 -1.86 -20.23 17.70
N THR A 84 -0.66 -20.71 18.00
CA THR A 84 0.49 -19.88 18.35
C THR A 84 1.63 -20.21 17.40
N THR A 85 2.27 -19.19 16.82
CA THR A 85 3.49 -19.37 16.03
C THR A 85 4.70 -19.53 16.95
N ASP A 86 5.78 -20.11 16.43
CA ASP A 86 7.05 -20.15 17.15
C ASP A 86 7.61 -18.72 17.36
N TRP A 87 8.44 -18.58 18.40
CA TRP A 87 9.23 -17.37 18.61
C TRP A 87 10.26 -17.24 17.50
N THR A 88 10.30 -16.06 16.86
CA THR A 88 11.25 -15.74 15.80
C THR A 88 12.07 -14.52 16.19
N ALA A 89 13.40 -14.63 16.07
CA ALA A 89 14.31 -13.52 16.36
C ALA A 89 14.16 -12.38 15.34
N VAL A 90 14.27 -11.15 15.82
CA VAL A 90 14.27 -9.93 15.02
C VAL A 90 15.44 -9.04 15.43
N ASP A 91 16.12 -8.45 14.44
CA ASP A 91 17.29 -7.60 14.62
C ASP A 91 17.38 -6.52 13.51
N GLY A 92 18.47 -5.75 13.50
CA GLY A 92 18.65 -4.64 12.57
C GLY A 92 18.83 -5.02 11.09
N ASP A 93 19.10 -6.29 10.76
CA ASP A 93 19.36 -6.71 9.37
C ASP A 93 18.12 -6.58 8.50
N CYS A 94 16.93 -6.75 9.10
CA CYS A 94 15.60 -6.61 8.48
C CYS A 94 14.74 -5.53 9.18
N ASP A 95 15.35 -4.48 9.73
CA ASP A 95 14.67 -3.39 10.46
C ASP A 95 13.75 -3.88 11.59
N TYR A 96 14.15 -4.93 12.30
CA TYR A 96 13.42 -5.50 13.43
C TYR A 96 12.00 -5.97 13.06
N CYS A 97 11.76 -6.19 11.77
CA CYS A 97 10.49 -6.63 11.23
C CYS A 97 10.43 -8.16 11.16
N HIS A 98 9.22 -8.69 11.32
CA HIS A 98 8.92 -10.08 11.05
C HIS A 98 7.59 -10.17 10.34
N GLN A 99 7.52 -11.04 9.33
CA GLN A 99 6.27 -11.45 8.72
C GLN A 99 6.20 -12.96 8.60
N THR A 100 4.98 -13.49 8.65
CA THR A 100 4.72 -14.93 8.55
C THR A 100 3.35 -15.21 7.96
N THR A 101 3.28 -16.27 7.15
CA THR A 101 2.02 -16.77 6.58
C THR A 101 1.35 -17.70 7.58
N VAL A 102 0.08 -17.45 7.84
CA VAL A 102 -0.77 -18.33 8.65
C VAL A 102 -1.77 -19.00 7.72
N ASP A 103 -1.56 -20.29 7.44
CA ASP A 103 -2.44 -21.12 6.59
C ASP A 103 -3.52 -21.86 7.38
N GLY A 104 -4.42 -22.57 6.69
CA GLY A 104 -5.44 -23.41 7.32
C GLY A 104 -6.48 -22.62 8.12
N LEU A 105 -6.76 -21.40 7.68
CA LEU A 105 -7.87 -20.59 8.16
C LEU A 105 -9.18 -21.04 7.51
N GLU A 106 -10.28 -20.71 8.15
CA GLU A 106 -11.62 -20.95 7.62
C GLU A 106 -12.07 -19.74 6.79
N PRO A 107 -12.81 -19.95 5.69
CA PRO A 107 -13.32 -18.88 4.85
C PRO A 107 -14.40 -18.06 5.56
N ASP A 108 -14.47 -16.76 5.28
CA ASP A 108 -15.42 -15.81 5.90
C ASP A 108 -15.46 -15.85 7.44
N THR A 109 -14.30 -16.07 8.06
CA THR A 109 -14.16 -16.15 9.51
C THR A 109 -13.39 -14.96 10.04
N ARG A 110 -13.88 -14.36 11.14
CA ARG A 110 -13.17 -13.31 11.86
C ARG A 110 -12.16 -13.93 12.81
N TYR A 111 -10.91 -13.45 12.75
CA TYR A 111 -9.83 -13.85 13.62
C TYR A 111 -9.38 -12.69 14.50
N GLN A 112 -9.15 -12.97 15.79
CA GLN A 112 -8.33 -12.16 16.67
C GLN A 112 -6.86 -12.58 16.51
N VAL A 113 -5.97 -11.60 16.52
CA VAL A 113 -4.53 -11.77 16.45
C VAL A 113 -3.91 -11.00 17.61
N VAL A 114 -3.05 -11.66 18.39
CA VAL A 114 -2.20 -11.00 19.39
C VAL A 114 -0.76 -11.17 18.95
N ALA A 115 -0.09 -10.08 18.60
CA ALA A 115 1.35 -10.07 18.47
C ALA A 115 1.97 -10.04 19.86
N GLU A 116 3.01 -10.84 20.09
CA GLU A 116 3.75 -10.89 21.35
C GLU A 116 5.23 -10.68 21.07
N ALA A 117 5.91 -9.94 21.93
CA ALA A 117 7.35 -9.72 21.86
C ALA A 117 8.02 -9.99 23.19
N ARG A 118 9.30 -10.37 23.14
CA ARG A 118 10.20 -10.39 24.29
C ARG A 118 11.59 -9.90 23.93
N SER A 119 12.22 -9.15 24.84
CA SER A 119 13.62 -8.74 24.76
C SER A 119 14.22 -8.68 26.16
N GLY A 120 15.11 -9.62 26.49
CA GLY A 120 15.56 -9.79 27.87
C GLY A 120 14.39 -10.08 28.81
N ASP A 121 14.18 -9.19 29.79
CA ASP A 121 13.08 -9.26 30.76
C ASP A 121 11.82 -8.48 30.33
N GLU A 122 11.88 -7.76 29.20
CA GLU A 122 10.77 -6.95 28.70
C GLU A 122 9.85 -7.77 27.80
N THR A 123 8.54 -7.50 27.87
CA THR A 123 7.52 -8.14 27.03
C THR A 123 6.51 -7.12 26.54
N ALA A 124 6.01 -7.32 25.32
CA ALA A 124 4.97 -6.47 24.73
C ALA A 124 3.87 -7.31 24.09
N THR A 125 2.67 -6.75 23.99
CA THR A 125 1.57 -7.34 23.22
C THR A 125 0.85 -6.29 22.38
N PHE A 126 0.34 -6.67 21.22
CA PHE A 126 -0.50 -5.79 20.40
C PHE A 126 -1.67 -6.57 19.78
N ASP A 127 -2.88 -6.04 19.96
CA ASP A 127 -4.11 -6.65 19.47
C ASP A 127 -4.46 -6.17 18.04
N ALA A 128 -4.81 -7.13 17.20
CA ALA A 128 -5.29 -6.93 15.84
C ALA A 128 -6.41 -7.92 15.51
N SER A 129 -7.10 -7.70 14.40
CA SER A 129 -8.09 -8.64 13.89
C SER A 129 -8.28 -8.49 12.39
N PHE A 130 -8.77 -9.53 11.75
CA PHE A 130 -9.15 -9.51 10.34
C PHE A 130 -10.28 -10.50 10.08
N ARG A 131 -10.82 -10.47 8.86
CA ARG A 131 -11.76 -11.47 8.33
C ARG A 131 -11.15 -12.07 7.08
N THR A 132 -11.15 -13.39 6.97
CA THR A 132 -10.72 -14.10 5.75
C THR A 132 -11.67 -13.84 4.59
N ALA A 133 -11.18 -13.98 3.36
CA ALA A 133 -12.04 -13.85 2.19
C ALA A 133 -13.13 -14.96 2.21
N PRO A 134 -14.33 -14.70 1.68
CA PRO A 134 -15.30 -15.76 1.46
C PRO A 134 -14.79 -16.81 0.45
N ALA A 135 -15.33 -18.01 0.52
CA ALA A 135 -15.09 -19.03 -0.50
C ALA A 135 -15.48 -18.52 -1.90
N ALA A 136 -14.82 -19.04 -2.93
CA ALA A 136 -14.96 -18.58 -4.32
C ALA A 136 -16.36 -18.76 -4.93
N ASP A 137 -17.23 -19.53 -4.28
CA ASP A 137 -18.63 -19.80 -4.65
C ASP A 137 -19.65 -19.09 -3.74
N SER A 138 -19.19 -18.14 -2.90
CA SER A 138 -20.06 -17.37 -2.01
C SER A 138 -20.54 -16.07 -2.65
N GLU A 139 -21.86 -15.86 -2.70
CA GLU A 139 -22.51 -14.64 -3.20
C GLU A 139 -22.49 -13.46 -2.20
N ALA A 140 -21.55 -13.43 -1.25
CA ALA A 140 -21.49 -12.40 -0.23
C ALA A 140 -21.30 -10.99 -0.84
N PRO A 141 -22.06 -9.97 -0.39
CA PRO A 141 -21.82 -8.60 -0.83
C PRO A 141 -20.43 -8.15 -0.38
N LEU A 142 -19.74 -7.42 -1.24
CA LEU A 142 -18.40 -6.91 -0.96
C LEU A 142 -18.38 -5.39 -1.00
N LEU A 143 -17.70 -4.79 -0.02
CA LEU A 143 -17.25 -3.41 -0.07
C LEU A 143 -15.76 -3.38 0.25
N PHE A 144 -14.95 -2.73 -0.58
CA PHE A 144 -13.54 -2.49 -0.29
C PHE A 144 -13.16 -1.06 -0.67
N THR A 145 -11.99 -0.60 -0.18
CA THR A 145 -11.49 0.75 -0.48
C THR A 145 -10.13 0.73 -1.17
N VAL A 146 -9.83 1.79 -1.92
CA VAL A 146 -8.57 1.95 -2.67
C VAL A 146 -8.03 3.36 -2.48
N SER A 147 -6.71 3.49 -2.26
CA SER A 147 -6.00 4.77 -2.15
C SER A 147 -4.58 4.67 -2.72
N THR A 148 -3.92 5.82 -2.87
CA THR A 148 -2.54 5.97 -3.34
C THR A 148 -1.94 7.30 -2.85
N CYS A 149 -0.69 7.60 -3.23
CA CYS A 149 -0.05 8.91 -3.17
C CYS A 149 -0.22 9.62 -1.81
N GLN A 150 0.41 9.09 -0.76
CA GLN A 150 0.19 9.54 0.61
C GLN A 150 1.38 10.27 1.24
N GLU A 151 1.92 11.30 0.57
CA GLU A 151 3.08 12.07 1.05
C GLU A 151 2.95 12.54 2.52
N PHE A 152 3.98 12.28 3.32
CA PHE A 152 4.01 12.55 4.76
C PHE A 152 3.76 14.02 5.08
N ASP A 153 4.46 14.93 4.40
CA ASP A 153 4.37 16.38 4.64
C ASP A 153 3.06 17.01 4.16
N THR A 154 2.21 16.22 3.50
CA THR A 154 0.89 16.67 3.06
C THR A 154 -0.24 16.10 3.92
N SER A 155 0.08 15.41 5.04
CA SER A 155 -0.93 14.92 5.96
C SER A 155 -1.86 16.05 6.40
N ASP A 156 -3.16 15.84 6.22
CA ASP A 156 -4.22 16.79 6.58
C ASP A 156 -4.58 16.75 8.08
N ASP A 157 -3.99 15.80 8.82
CA ASP A 157 -3.96 15.72 10.27
C ASP A 157 -2.58 15.20 10.69
N PHE A 158 -1.67 16.07 11.11
CA PHE A 158 -0.32 15.65 11.52
C PHE A 158 -0.27 15.03 12.91
N GLU A 159 -1.32 15.18 13.71
CA GLU A 159 -1.41 14.53 15.02
C GLU A 159 -1.75 13.04 14.84
N HIS A 160 -2.62 12.73 13.88
CA HIS A 160 -3.12 11.37 13.68
C HIS A 160 -2.69 10.71 12.35
N GLY A 161 -2.14 11.43 11.39
CA GLY A 161 -1.92 11.00 10.00
C GLY A 161 -3.13 11.22 9.10
N HIS A 162 -3.00 10.90 7.80
CA HIS A 162 -4.02 11.18 6.77
C HIS A 162 -5.45 10.80 7.19
N ARG A 163 -6.39 11.75 7.09
CA ARG A 163 -7.80 11.59 7.51
C ARG A 163 -8.54 10.50 6.76
N ILE A 164 -8.14 10.21 5.52
CA ILE A 164 -8.78 9.18 4.68
C ILE A 164 -8.85 7.83 5.38
N TYR A 165 -7.87 7.45 6.21
CA TYR A 165 -7.87 6.19 6.94
C TYR A 165 -9.01 6.11 7.96
N ARG A 166 -9.25 7.19 8.70
CA ARG A 166 -10.40 7.28 9.60
C ARG A 166 -11.71 7.28 8.80
N SER A 167 -11.77 8.00 7.70
CA SER A 167 -12.95 8.06 6.81
C SER A 167 -13.29 6.69 6.22
N MET A 168 -12.29 5.97 5.68
CA MET A 168 -12.45 4.60 5.16
C MET A 168 -12.94 3.63 6.24
N LEU A 169 -12.45 3.74 7.49
CA LEU A 169 -12.93 2.88 8.58
C LEU A 169 -14.43 3.00 8.87
N THR A 170 -15.04 4.16 8.59
CA THR A 170 -16.50 4.34 8.77
C THR A 170 -17.33 3.53 7.77
N LEU A 171 -16.71 3.09 6.68
CA LEU A 171 -17.35 2.27 5.66
C LEU A 171 -17.29 0.78 5.98
N GLU A 172 -16.51 0.38 6.99
CA GLU A 172 -16.25 -1.02 7.34
C GLU A 172 -15.81 -1.89 6.13
N PRO A 173 -14.77 -1.48 5.38
CA PRO A 173 -14.35 -2.21 4.20
C PRO A 173 -13.84 -3.60 4.58
N ALA A 174 -14.13 -4.58 3.72
CA ALA A 174 -13.66 -5.94 3.87
C ALA A 174 -12.12 -6.03 3.75
N PHE A 175 -11.56 -5.23 2.85
CA PHE A 175 -10.12 -5.04 2.68
C PHE A 175 -9.82 -3.67 2.05
N PHE A 176 -8.53 -3.35 1.97
CA PHE A 176 -7.99 -2.14 1.36
C PHE A 176 -6.95 -2.47 0.30
N VAL A 177 -6.85 -1.67 -0.76
CA VAL A 177 -5.75 -1.75 -1.73
C VAL A 177 -5.00 -0.42 -1.79
N GLN A 178 -3.68 -0.48 -1.58
CA GLN A 178 -2.77 0.65 -1.78
C GLN A 178 -2.09 0.50 -3.14
N THR A 179 -2.50 1.31 -4.11
CA THR A 179 -2.01 1.21 -5.51
C THR A 179 -0.73 2.02 -5.69
N GLY A 180 0.29 1.81 -4.86
CA GLY A 180 1.56 2.52 -4.96
C GLY A 180 1.59 3.89 -4.29
N ASP A 181 2.79 4.48 -4.29
CA ASP A 181 3.15 5.71 -3.57
C ASP A 181 2.70 5.68 -2.11
N THR A 182 3.01 4.55 -1.46
CA THR A 182 2.87 4.38 -0.01
C THR A 182 3.78 5.35 0.73
N LEU A 183 4.92 5.68 0.14
CA LEU A 183 5.88 6.65 0.61
C LEU A 183 6.48 7.44 -0.55
N TYR A 184 7.28 8.44 -0.18
CA TYR A 184 8.09 9.22 -1.09
C TYR A 184 9.47 9.39 -0.50
N TYR A 185 10.51 8.93 -1.19
CA TYR A 185 11.89 9.09 -0.74
C TYR A 185 12.54 10.42 -1.14
N ASP A 186 11.99 11.08 -2.15
CA ASP A 186 12.63 12.18 -2.89
C ASP A 186 11.91 13.54 -2.80
N ARG A 187 10.89 13.67 -1.95
CA ARG A 187 10.06 14.89 -1.84
C ARG A 187 10.37 15.76 -0.63
N THR A 188 10.45 15.13 0.53
CA THR A 188 10.57 15.80 1.83
C THR A 188 11.99 15.65 2.37
N GLU A 189 12.55 16.62 3.09
CA GLU A 189 13.84 16.44 3.77
C GLU A 189 13.68 15.71 5.14
N PRO A 190 14.65 14.88 5.58
CA PRO A 190 15.83 14.46 4.85
C PRO A 190 15.47 13.45 3.76
N LEU A 191 15.91 13.69 2.52
CA LEU A 191 15.68 12.76 1.41
C LEU A 191 16.25 11.36 1.73
N ALA A 192 15.51 10.30 1.41
CA ALA A 192 15.92 8.92 1.71
C ALA A 192 16.90 8.38 0.65
N LYS A 193 18.16 8.79 0.81
CA LYS A 193 19.27 8.44 -0.09
C LYS A 193 20.08 7.22 0.37
N ASP A 194 19.65 6.55 1.42
CA ASP A 194 20.27 5.35 1.99
C ASP A 194 19.20 4.49 2.69
N MET A 195 19.55 3.24 3.02
CA MET A 195 18.61 2.29 3.63
C MET A 195 18.08 2.75 4.99
N ALA A 196 18.92 3.42 5.81
CA ALA A 196 18.52 3.84 7.14
C ALA A 196 17.45 4.94 7.08
N THR A 197 17.63 5.90 6.19
CA THR A 197 16.67 6.99 5.97
C THR A 197 15.40 6.49 5.28
N ALA A 198 15.50 5.53 4.37
CA ALA A 198 14.33 4.88 3.77
C ALA A 198 13.50 4.10 4.80
N ARG A 199 14.13 3.26 5.65
CA ARG A 199 13.47 2.58 6.79
C ARG A 199 12.84 3.58 7.76
N TYR A 200 13.53 4.68 8.08
CA TYR A 200 12.97 5.77 8.87
C TYR A 200 11.67 6.34 8.26
N ARG A 201 11.58 6.48 6.93
CA ARG A 201 10.37 6.95 6.26
C ARG A 201 9.20 5.99 6.37
N TRP A 202 9.44 4.69 6.30
CA TRP A 202 8.42 3.68 6.61
C TRP A 202 7.95 3.80 8.04
N ASN A 203 8.92 3.82 8.96
CA ASN A 203 8.64 3.82 10.39
C ASN A 203 7.85 5.05 10.82
N ARG A 204 8.11 6.24 10.24
CA ARG A 204 7.38 7.47 10.62
C ARG A 204 5.96 7.50 10.06
N MET A 205 5.75 7.01 8.84
CA MET A 205 4.42 7.01 8.22
C MET A 205 3.48 6.06 8.93
N TYR A 206 3.95 4.83 9.15
CA TYR A 206 3.13 3.79 9.77
C TYR A 206 3.05 3.91 11.30
N ALA A 207 3.77 4.84 11.90
CA ALA A 207 3.61 5.20 13.32
C ALA A 207 2.43 6.16 13.55
N PHE A 208 1.82 6.73 12.51
CA PHE A 208 0.65 7.59 12.66
C PHE A 208 -0.54 6.83 13.28
N PRO A 209 -1.25 7.41 14.26
CA PRO A 209 -2.40 6.77 14.91
C PRO A 209 -3.48 6.25 13.95
N ASN A 210 -3.81 6.99 12.89
CA ASN A 210 -4.80 6.58 11.90
C ASN A 210 -4.34 5.35 11.12
N PHE A 211 -3.05 5.24 10.80
CA PHE A 211 -2.47 4.08 10.12
C PHE A 211 -2.51 2.84 11.01
N VAL A 212 -2.02 2.97 12.25
CA VAL A 212 -2.03 1.89 13.24
C VAL A 212 -3.46 1.42 13.52
N ALA A 213 -4.40 2.35 13.69
CA ALA A 213 -5.80 2.04 13.95
C ALA A 213 -6.51 1.39 12.74
N PHE A 214 -6.07 1.68 11.52
CA PHE A 214 -6.60 1.12 10.29
C PHE A 214 -6.06 -0.30 10.05
N HIS A 215 -4.75 -0.44 9.92
CA HIS A 215 -4.11 -1.68 9.47
C HIS A 215 -4.20 -2.82 10.49
N ARG A 216 -4.42 -2.52 11.78
CA ARG A 216 -4.72 -3.57 12.79
C ARG A 216 -6.10 -4.22 12.63
N ARG A 217 -6.95 -3.71 11.73
CA ARG A 217 -8.34 -4.18 11.52
C ARG A 217 -8.66 -4.53 10.07
N ILE A 218 -8.08 -3.78 9.13
CA ILE A 218 -8.41 -3.89 7.71
C ILE A 218 -7.28 -4.60 7.00
N PRO A 219 -7.46 -5.86 6.56
CA PRO A 219 -6.48 -6.52 5.73
C PRO A 219 -6.29 -5.74 4.43
N SER A 220 -5.05 -5.71 3.95
CA SER A 220 -4.61 -4.77 2.94
C SER A 220 -3.75 -5.45 1.88
N TYR A 221 -3.84 -4.99 0.65
CA TYR A 221 -2.99 -5.44 -0.46
C TYR A 221 -2.20 -4.25 -0.96
N TRP A 222 -0.88 -4.41 -1.03
CA TRP A 222 0.01 -3.34 -1.45
C TRP A 222 0.58 -3.63 -2.84
N MET A 223 0.80 -2.54 -3.56
CA MET A 223 1.57 -2.48 -4.80
C MET A 223 2.59 -1.37 -4.59
N HIS A 224 3.82 -1.51 -5.09
CA HIS A 224 4.76 -0.40 -5.10
C HIS A 224 4.63 0.39 -6.38
N ASP A 225 4.97 1.68 -6.29
CA ASP A 225 5.30 2.51 -7.42
C ASP A 225 6.76 3.00 -7.34
N ASP A 226 7.13 4.01 -8.13
CA ASP A 226 8.48 4.53 -8.23
C ASP A 226 9.01 5.12 -6.91
N HIS A 227 8.18 5.85 -6.19
CA HIS A 227 8.53 6.54 -4.96
C HIS A 227 8.68 5.62 -3.74
N ASP A 228 8.14 4.40 -3.82
CA ASP A 228 8.29 3.35 -2.81
C ASP A 228 9.66 2.65 -2.90
N LEU A 229 10.26 2.67 -4.09
CA LEU A 229 11.55 2.03 -4.37
C LEU A 229 12.71 3.01 -4.34
N LEU A 230 12.60 4.15 -5.03
CA LEU A 230 13.70 5.12 -5.16
C LEU A 230 13.24 6.58 -5.24
N LYS A 231 12.64 7.00 -6.36
CA LYS A 231 12.38 8.40 -6.73
C LYS A 231 11.45 8.47 -7.94
N ASP A 232 10.94 9.66 -8.25
CA ASP A 232 10.07 9.94 -9.42
C ASP A 232 10.59 9.27 -10.70
N ASP A 233 9.68 8.57 -11.40
CA ASP A 233 9.86 7.83 -12.64
C ASP A 233 11.00 6.78 -12.60
N ALA A 234 11.30 6.17 -11.44
CA ALA A 234 12.36 5.17 -11.33
C ALA A 234 12.06 3.85 -12.09
N TRP A 235 13.14 3.22 -12.56
CA TRP A 235 13.14 1.92 -13.25
C TRP A 235 14.39 1.09 -12.88
N PRO A 236 14.43 -0.21 -13.24
CA PRO A 236 15.48 -1.13 -12.80
C PRO A 236 16.90 -0.67 -13.12
N GLY A 237 17.81 -0.89 -12.16
CA GLY A 237 19.24 -0.56 -12.28
C GLY A 237 19.62 0.88 -11.96
N GLN A 238 18.65 1.72 -11.59
CA GLN A 238 18.94 3.08 -11.09
C GLN A 238 19.35 3.09 -9.61
N THR A 239 19.84 4.24 -9.16
CA THR A 239 20.08 4.56 -7.73
C THR A 239 19.43 5.90 -7.37
N TYR A 240 19.31 6.16 -6.07
CA TYR A 240 18.99 7.47 -5.51
C TYR A 240 19.93 7.80 -4.35
N GLY A 241 20.96 8.61 -4.63
CA GLY A 241 22.09 8.72 -3.70
C GLY A 241 22.81 7.38 -3.59
N ASP A 242 22.97 6.89 -2.36
CA ASP A 242 23.61 5.61 -2.06
C ASP A 242 22.62 4.43 -2.06
N LEU A 243 21.32 4.70 -2.07
CA LEU A 243 20.27 3.68 -2.14
C LEU A 243 20.20 3.07 -3.55
N THR A 244 20.43 1.77 -3.64
CA THR A 244 20.36 1.01 -4.89
C THR A 244 18.95 0.48 -5.16
N TRP A 245 18.65 0.13 -6.41
CA TRP A 245 17.40 -0.54 -6.79
C TRP A 245 17.08 -1.77 -5.92
N ASP A 246 18.05 -2.70 -5.80
CA ASP A 246 17.86 -3.93 -5.02
C ASP A 246 17.66 -3.66 -3.53
N GLN A 247 18.25 -2.59 -2.99
CA GLN A 247 18.00 -2.16 -1.62
C GLN A 247 16.60 -1.56 -1.46
N GLY A 248 16.10 -0.83 -2.44
CA GLY A 248 14.72 -0.34 -2.48
C GLY A 248 13.72 -1.50 -2.44
N LEU A 249 13.92 -2.52 -3.29
CA LEU A 249 13.11 -3.75 -3.27
C LEU A 249 13.21 -4.48 -1.94
N LYS A 250 14.42 -4.66 -1.40
CA LYS A 250 14.60 -5.30 -0.08
C LYS A 250 13.82 -4.57 1.02
N ILE A 251 13.83 -3.23 1.02
CA ILE A 251 13.09 -2.44 2.03
C ILE A 251 11.58 -2.58 1.82
N TRP A 252 11.11 -2.58 0.58
CA TRP A 252 9.70 -2.84 0.27
C TRP A 252 9.27 -4.20 0.84
N ASP A 253 10.06 -5.25 0.63
CA ASP A 253 9.80 -6.60 1.13
C ASP A 253 9.85 -6.69 2.66
N GLU A 254 10.73 -5.90 3.31
CA GLU A 254 10.80 -5.81 4.77
C GLU A 254 9.55 -5.19 5.39
N GLN A 255 8.90 -4.23 4.71
CA GLN A 255 8.01 -3.27 5.36
C GLN A 255 6.51 -3.53 5.14
N ILE A 256 6.16 -4.41 4.21
CA ILE A 256 4.78 -4.77 3.94
C ILE A 256 4.58 -6.29 3.98
N PRO A 257 3.41 -6.79 4.42
CA PRO A 257 3.08 -8.20 4.32
C PRO A 257 2.90 -8.56 2.83
N GLN A 258 3.83 -9.35 2.29
CA GLN A 258 3.89 -9.66 0.86
C GLN A 258 3.56 -11.10 0.52
N SER A 259 3.15 -11.28 -0.73
CA SER A 259 3.09 -12.57 -1.41
C SER A 259 4.42 -12.90 -2.07
N ASP A 260 4.64 -14.18 -2.38
CA ASP A 260 5.85 -14.67 -3.04
C ASP A 260 6.16 -14.00 -4.40
N LYS A 261 5.14 -13.50 -5.09
CA LYS A 261 5.28 -12.79 -6.37
C LYS A 261 4.77 -11.35 -6.24
N PRO A 262 5.41 -10.38 -6.91
CA PRO A 262 4.99 -8.98 -6.83
C PRO A 262 3.74 -8.69 -7.69
N TYR A 263 3.51 -9.48 -8.76
CA TYR A 263 2.24 -9.51 -9.50
C TYR A 263 1.41 -10.74 -9.11
N ARG A 264 0.10 -10.55 -8.93
CA ARG A 264 -0.80 -11.60 -8.43
C ARG A 264 -2.28 -11.28 -8.70
N SER A 265 -3.13 -12.28 -8.50
CA SER A 265 -4.58 -12.09 -8.42
C SER A 265 -5.12 -12.75 -7.16
N PHE A 266 -6.27 -12.26 -6.69
CA PHE A 266 -6.96 -12.85 -5.55
C PHE A 266 -8.47 -12.70 -5.71
N ARG A 267 -9.22 -13.65 -5.13
CA ARG A 267 -10.67 -13.77 -5.25
C ARG A 267 -11.35 -13.48 -3.92
N TRP A 268 -12.46 -12.75 -3.96
CA TRP A 268 -13.31 -12.44 -2.81
C TRP A 268 -14.75 -12.79 -3.13
N GLY A 269 -15.17 -14.00 -2.79
CA GLY A 269 -16.49 -14.51 -3.15
C GLY A 269 -16.61 -14.88 -4.64
N GLU A 270 -17.84 -15.07 -5.08
CA GLU A 270 -18.18 -15.49 -6.43
C GLU A 270 -17.95 -14.38 -7.46
N HIS A 271 -18.28 -13.14 -7.10
CA HIS A 271 -18.51 -12.10 -8.10
C HIS A 271 -17.30 -11.25 -8.44
N VAL A 272 -16.21 -11.33 -7.69
CA VAL A 272 -15.01 -10.52 -7.99
C VAL A 272 -13.71 -11.29 -7.89
N GLU A 273 -12.87 -11.06 -8.88
CA GLU A 273 -11.45 -11.35 -8.82
C GLU A 273 -10.68 -10.07 -9.19
N ILE A 274 -9.57 -9.85 -8.50
CA ILE A 274 -8.77 -8.63 -8.61
C ILE A 274 -7.36 -9.02 -9.07
N TRP A 275 -6.86 -8.31 -10.09
CA TRP A 275 -5.49 -8.44 -10.59
C TRP A 275 -4.67 -7.22 -10.18
N LEU A 276 -3.55 -7.50 -9.50
CA LEU A 276 -2.53 -6.54 -9.13
C LEU A 276 -1.27 -6.85 -9.97
N PRO A 277 -1.07 -6.19 -11.13
CA PRO A 277 0.18 -6.27 -11.88
C PRO A 277 1.34 -5.59 -11.15
N GLU A 278 2.55 -5.92 -11.55
CA GLU A 278 3.78 -5.24 -11.13
C GLU A 278 4.27 -4.37 -12.29
N GLY A 279 4.46 -3.07 -12.04
CA GLY A 279 4.71 -2.05 -13.07
C GLY A 279 6.11 -1.41 -13.08
N ARG A 280 7.03 -1.86 -12.22
CA ARG A 280 8.33 -1.23 -11.93
C ARG A 280 9.51 -2.18 -12.09
N GLU A 281 9.42 -3.41 -11.60
CA GLU A 281 10.51 -4.40 -11.63
C GLU A 281 10.82 -4.94 -13.03
N PHE A 282 9.80 -5.15 -13.85
CA PHE A 282 9.96 -5.82 -15.16
C PHE A 282 10.08 -4.86 -16.35
N ARG A 283 10.02 -3.54 -16.08
CA ARG A 283 9.90 -2.55 -17.15
C ARG A 283 11.22 -2.24 -17.83
N SER A 284 11.11 -1.94 -19.12
CA SER A 284 12.16 -1.29 -19.90
C SER A 284 12.39 0.15 -19.41
N PRO A 285 13.60 0.72 -19.57
CA PRO A 285 13.87 2.11 -19.25
C PRO A 285 12.90 3.07 -19.94
N ASN A 286 12.44 4.11 -19.23
CA ASN A 286 11.52 5.12 -19.79
C ASN A 286 12.08 5.81 -21.04
N THR A 287 13.41 5.90 -21.15
CA THR A 287 14.14 6.48 -22.30
C THR A 287 14.24 5.58 -23.53
N MET A 288 13.91 4.29 -23.42
CA MET A 288 13.85 3.39 -24.57
C MET A 288 12.76 3.89 -25.54
N PRO A 289 13.01 3.92 -26.87
CA PRO A 289 11.97 4.26 -27.83
C PRO A 289 10.76 3.32 -27.71
N ASP A 290 9.55 3.87 -27.82
CA ASP A 290 8.33 3.07 -27.82
C ASP A 290 8.30 2.10 -29.03
N GLY A 291 7.77 0.90 -28.82
CA GLY A 291 7.79 -0.17 -29.81
C GLY A 291 7.53 -1.55 -29.20
N PRO A 292 7.52 -2.61 -30.03
CA PRO A 292 7.16 -3.97 -29.61
C PRO A 292 8.12 -4.58 -28.57
N ASP A 293 9.36 -4.09 -28.50
CA ASP A 293 10.37 -4.58 -27.56
C ASP A 293 10.40 -3.80 -26.24
N LYS A 294 9.62 -2.72 -26.12
CA LYS A 294 9.52 -1.91 -24.90
C LYS A 294 8.30 -2.36 -24.10
N THR A 295 8.49 -2.62 -22.82
CA THR A 295 7.46 -3.20 -21.96
C THR A 295 7.49 -2.61 -20.56
N ILE A 296 6.34 -2.59 -19.88
CA ILE A 296 6.20 -2.38 -18.44
C ILE A 296 6.16 -3.73 -17.72
N PHE A 297 5.38 -4.68 -18.23
CA PHE A 297 5.10 -5.93 -17.51
C PHE A 297 6.12 -7.04 -17.76
N GLY A 298 6.81 -7.01 -18.91
CA GLY A 298 7.55 -8.16 -19.40
C GLY A 298 6.62 -9.27 -19.92
N GLU A 299 7.19 -10.17 -20.72
CA GLU A 299 6.43 -11.19 -21.45
C GLU A 299 5.84 -12.27 -20.53
N GLU A 300 6.52 -12.62 -19.42
CA GLU A 300 6.01 -13.60 -18.46
C GLU A 300 4.72 -13.13 -17.79
N GLN A 301 4.73 -11.88 -17.29
CA GLN A 301 3.57 -11.28 -16.64
C GLN A 301 2.42 -11.08 -17.65
N TRP A 302 2.72 -10.71 -18.90
CA TRP A 302 1.71 -10.66 -19.97
C TRP A 302 0.96 -11.97 -20.17
N ARG A 303 1.70 -13.09 -20.25
CA ARG A 303 1.07 -14.41 -20.41
C ARG A 303 0.25 -14.80 -19.19
N TRP A 304 0.74 -14.52 -17.99
CA TRP A 304 0.00 -14.74 -16.76
C TRP A 304 -1.31 -13.93 -16.74
N LEU A 305 -1.25 -12.64 -17.05
CA LEU A 305 -2.40 -11.75 -17.06
C LEU A 305 -3.45 -12.21 -18.08
N GLU A 306 -3.03 -12.50 -19.32
CA GLU A 306 -3.93 -12.95 -20.39
C GLU A 306 -4.62 -14.27 -20.07
N THR A 307 -3.88 -15.22 -19.50
CA THR A 307 -4.41 -16.55 -19.16
C THR A 307 -5.35 -16.45 -17.97
N SER A 308 -4.89 -15.88 -16.86
CA SER A 308 -5.66 -15.84 -15.61
C SER A 308 -6.96 -15.04 -15.73
N MET A 309 -6.97 -13.89 -16.42
CA MET A 309 -8.20 -13.12 -16.60
C MET A 309 -9.22 -13.81 -17.50
N ARG A 310 -8.77 -14.61 -18.48
CA ARG A 310 -9.66 -15.38 -19.36
C ARG A 310 -10.23 -16.62 -18.69
N ASP A 311 -9.44 -17.23 -17.81
CA ASP A 311 -9.84 -18.43 -17.06
C ASP A 311 -10.79 -18.11 -15.89
N SER A 312 -10.77 -16.86 -15.40
CA SER A 312 -11.64 -16.42 -14.33
C SER A 312 -13.12 -16.45 -14.71
N ASP A 313 -13.95 -17.05 -13.87
CA ASP A 313 -15.41 -17.08 -14.00
C ASP A 313 -16.14 -15.99 -13.21
N ALA A 314 -15.43 -15.15 -12.43
CA ALA A 314 -16.03 -14.08 -11.63
C ALA A 314 -16.88 -13.10 -12.46
N THR A 315 -17.94 -12.53 -11.88
CA THR A 315 -18.78 -11.53 -12.57
C THR A 315 -17.98 -10.29 -12.99
N PHE A 316 -17.14 -9.77 -12.11
CA PHE A 316 -16.34 -8.58 -12.34
C PHE A 316 -14.85 -8.94 -12.24
N LYS A 317 -14.07 -8.43 -13.18
CA LYS A 317 -12.61 -8.57 -13.19
C LYS A 317 -11.98 -7.21 -13.00
N LEU A 318 -11.41 -6.95 -11.83
CA LEU A 318 -10.90 -5.63 -11.52
C LEU A 318 -9.40 -5.61 -11.74
N PHE A 319 -8.93 -4.72 -12.61
CA PHE A 319 -7.51 -4.52 -12.86
C PHE A 319 -7.06 -3.27 -12.07
N LEU A 320 -6.26 -3.46 -11.02
CA LEU A 320 -5.81 -2.37 -10.17
C LEU A 320 -4.33 -2.14 -10.42
N SER A 321 -3.96 -1.01 -11.03
CA SER A 321 -2.56 -0.70 -11.36
C SER A 321 -2.02 0.46 -10.52
N ALA A 322 -0.71 0.47 -10.22
CA ALA A 322 -0.10 1.64 -9.60
C ALA A 322 -0.21 2.88 -10.51
N THR A 323 0.03 2.68 -11.82
CA THR A 323 0.04 3.76 -12.81
C THR A 323 -1.16 3.74 -13.77
N PRO A 324 -1.45 4.86 -14.47
CA PRO A 324 -2.56 4.96 -15.41
C PRO A 324 -2.46 4.15 -16.70
N VAL A 325 -3.61 3.67 -17.18
CA VAL A 325 -3.78 2.86 -18.39
C VAL A 325 -4.57 3.59 -19.49
N VAL A 326 -5.63 4.31 -19.15
CA VAL A 326 -6.54 4.94 -20.14
C VAL A 326 -6.10 6.35 -20.50
N GLY A 327 -5.97 7.24 -19.51
CA GLY A 327 -5.73 8.66 -19.78
C GLY A 327 -7.01 9.52 -19.82
N PRO A 328 -6.91 10.80 -20.23
CA PRO A 328 -5.72 11.50 -20.70
C PRO A 328 -4.64 11.67 -19.62
N ASP A 329 -3.39 11.86 -20.03
CA ASP A 329 -2.27 12.22 -19.15
C ASP A 329 -1.66 13.57 -19.56
N ARG A 330 -0.71 14.04 -18.73
CA ARG A 330 0.10 15.23 -18.98
C ARG A 330 1.02 14.97 -20.16
N ASP A 331 1.09 15.92 -21.11
CA ASP A 331 1.92 15.85 -22.32
C ASP A 331 3.40 15.48 -22.08
N LYS A 332 3.93 15.76 -20.87
CA LYS A 332 5.34 15.54 -20.52
C LYS A 332 5.58 14.25 -19.71
N LYS A 333 4.54 13.54 -19.22
CA LYS A 333 4.71 12.29 -18.47
C LYS A 333 5.10 11.17 -19.44
N LYS A 334 6.01 10.29 -19.02
CA LYS A 334 6.65 9.26 -19.87
C LYS A 334 6.82 7.91 -19.17
N ASP A 335 5.93 7.59 -18.24
CA ASP A 335 6.16 6.59 -17.20
C ASP A 335 5.02 5.58 -17.01
N ASN A 336 4.03 5.53 -17.90
CA ASN A 336 2.81 4.74 -17.72
C ASN A 336 2.15 4.41 -19.07
N HIS A 337 1.19 3.47 -19.07
CA HIS A 337 0.51 2.97 -20.26
C HIS A 337 -0.40 4.01 -20.94
N ALA A 338 -0.79 5.07 -20.23
CA ALA A 338 -1.63 6.15 -20.77
C ALA A 338 -0.84 7.23 -21.54
N ASN A 339 0.48 7.13 -21.65
CA ASN A 339 1.30 8.13 -22.32
C ASN A 339 2.10 7.59 -23.50
N ALA A 340 2.58 8.53 -24.33
CA ALA A 340 3.26 8.23 -25.58
C ALA A 340 4.57 7.42 -25.44
N ALA A 341 5.13 7.31 -24.22
CA ALA A 341 6.37 6.57 -24.01
C ALA A 341 6.15 5.04 -23.95
N PHE A 342 4.93 4.58 -23.66
CA PHE A 342 4.56 3.16 -23.60
C PHE A 342 3.27 2.87 -24.37
N GLU A 343 3.02 3.63 -25.44
CA GLU A 343 1.75 3.60 -26.16
C GLU A 343 1.54 2.27 -26.92
N HIS A 344 2.61 1.64 -27.42
CA HIS A 344 2.50 0.33 -28.07
C HIS A 344 1.90 -0.73 -27.13
N GLU A 345 2.48 -0.86 -25.94
CA GLU A 345 1.97 -1.79 -24.92
C GLU A 345 0.65 -1.30 -24.32
N GLY A 346 0.48 0.00 -24.12
CA GLY A 346 -0.76 0.60 -23.60
C GLY A 346 -1.97 0.30 -24.47
N ARG A 347 -1.84 0.39 -25.80
CA ARG A 347 -2.93 0.00 -26.73
C ARG A 347 -3.26 -1.49 -26.62
N ARG A 348 -2.25 -2.36 -26.55
CA ARG A 348 -2.44 -3.79 -26.35
C ARG A 348 -3.22 -4.05 -25.06
N LEU A 349 -2.84 -3.37 -23.97
CA LEU A 349 -3.48 -3.49 -22.67
C LEU A 349 -4.94 -3.04 -22.67
N ARG A 350 -5.21 -1.83 -23.18
CA ARG A 350 -6.58 -1.31 -23.26
C ARG A 350 -7.49 -2.24 -24.08
N ALA A 351 -7.01 -2.70 -25.23
CA ALA A 351 -7.75 -3.64 -26.07
C ALA A 351 -8.01 -4.98 -25.37
N PHE A 352 -7.00 -5.52 -24.69
CA PHE A 352 -7.13 -6.78 -23.95
C PHE A 352 -8.11 -6.67 -22.79
N LEU A 353 -7.94 -5.69 -21.90
CA LEU A 353 -8.80 -5.51 -20.72
C LEU A 353 -10.26 -5.30 -21.13
N ASN A 354 -10.52 -4.48 -22.14
CA ASN A 354 -11.88 -4.28 -22.65
C ASN A 354 -12.49 -5.54 -23.29
N SER A 355 -11.66 -6.47 -23.78
CA SER A 355 -12.13 -7.76 -24.30
C SER A 355 -12.58 -8.74 -23.21
N VAL A 356 -12.23 -8.47 -21.94
CA VAL A 356 -12.61 -9.30 -20.79
C VAL A 356 -13.95 -8.81 -20.23
N PRO A 357 -15.02 -9.62 -20.24
CA PRO A 357 -16.34 -9.18 -19.76
C PRO A 357 -16.33 -8.80 -18.28
N GLY A 358 -16.94 -7.66 -17.95
CA GLY A 358 -16.99 -7.16 -16.57
C GLY A 358 -15.68 -6.55 -16.08
N CYS A 359 -14.74 -6.25 -16.99
CA CYS A 359 -13.46 -5.64 -16.65
C CYS A 359 -13.52 -4.12 -16.58
N PHE A 360 -12.88 -3.55 -15.55
CA PHE A 360 -12.57 -2.11 -15.46
C PHE A 360 -11.30 -1.89 -14.65
N VAL A 361 -10.72 -0.69 -14.80
CA VAL A 361 -9.42 -0.33 -14.22
C VAL A 361 -9.61 0.61 -13.02
N ILE A 362 -8.79 0.43 -11.99
CA ILE A 362 -8.58 1.41 -10.92
C ILE A 362 -7.08 1.70 -10.84
N ASN A 363 -6.68 2.95 -10.59
CA ASN A 363 -5.25 3.28 -10.45
C ASN A 363 -4.89 4.37 -9.43
N GLY A 364 -3.57 4.49 -9.22
CA GLY A 364 -2.88 5.57 -8.50
C GLY A 364 -2.06 6.51 -9.41
N ASP A 365 -0.87 6.94 -8.94
CA ASP A 365 0.13 7.89 -9.54
C ASP A 365 -0.39 9.31 -9.82
N ARG A 366 -1.61 9.44 -10.32
CA ARG A 366 -2.22 10.75 -10.60
C ARG A 366 -2.75 11.39 -9.34
N HIS A 367 -2.23 12.58 -9.05
CA HIS A 367 -2.62 13.37 -7.90
C HIS A 367 -3.95 14.13 -8.11
N TRP A 368 -4.94 13.49 -8.75
CA TRP A 368 -6.30 13.96 -8.87
C TRP A 368 -7.27 12.79 -9.04
N GLN A 369 -8.52 13.00 -8.64
CA GLN A 369 -9.59 12.04 -8.82
C GLN A 369 -10.21 12.17 -10.21
N TYR A 370 -10.50 11.05 -10.86
CA TYR A 370 -11.17 11.05 -12.16
C TYR A 370 -11.83 9.71 -12.46
N HIS A 371 -12.83 9.77 -13.35
CA HIS A 371 -13.34 8.62 -14.09
C HIS A 371 -13.15 8.93 -15.57
N SER A 372 -12.38 8.10 -16.26
CA SER A 372 -12.16 8.20 -17.71
C SER A 372 -12.72 7.00 -18.43
N VAL A 373 -13.10 7.22 -19.69
CA VAL A 373 -13.47 6.17 -20.63
C VAL A 373 -12.59 6.28 -21.87
N ASP A 374 -11.91 5.19 -22.20
CA ASP A 374 -11.08 5.11 -23.40
C ASP A 374 -11.94 5.29 -24.65
N ALA A 375 -11.56 6.22 -25.51
CA ALA A 375 -12.37 6.61 -26.66
C ALA A 375 -12.42 5.53 -27.76
N GLU A 376 -11.42 4.66 -27.83
CA GLU A 376 -11.31 3.61 -28.85
C GLU A 376 -12.01 2.32 -28.42
N THR A 377 -11.76 1.87 -27.20
CA THR A 377 -12.21 0.59 -26.67
C THR A 377 -13.48 0.69 -25.82
N GLY A 378 -13.69 1.82 -25.12
CA GLY A 378 -14.73 1.98 -24.11
C GLY A 378 -14.33 1.50 -22.71
N LEU A 379 -13.05 1.15 -22.50
CA LEU A 379 -12.54 0.74 -21.20
C LEU A 379 -12.71 1.85 -20.15
N ASN A 380 -13.25 1.49 -18.98
CA ASN A 380 -13.42 2.41 -17.86
C ASN A 380 -12.20 2.37 -16.94
N GLU A 381 -11.74 3.55 -16.52
CA GLU A 381 -10.66 3.72 -15.55
C GLU A 381 -11.06 4.73 -14.47
N PHE A 382 -10.80 4.39 -13.21
CA PHE A 382 -11.07 5.23 -12.04
C PHE A 382 -9.77 5.54 -11.29
N GLY A 383 -9.37 6.80 -11.23
CA GLY A 383 -8.20 7.24 -10.48
C GLY A 383 -8.56 7.70 -9.08
N CYS A 384 -7.87 7.15 -8.07
CA CYS A 384 -8.22 7.38 -6.66
C CYS A 384 -7.95 8.81 -6.18
N GLY A 385 -7.01 9.51 -6.83
CA GLY A 385 -6.41 10.73 -6.33
C GLY A 385 -5.54 10.48 -5.08
N PRO A 386 -4.84 11.52 -4.61
CA PRO A 386 -3.91 11.38 -3.50
C PRO A 386 -4.64 11.41 -2.16
N ALA A 387 -3.97 10.92 -1.12
CA ALA A 387 -4.55 10.80 0.22
C ALA A 387 -4.97 12.13 0.87
N SER A 388 -4.48 13.27 0.37
CA SER A 388 -4.78 14.60 0.92
C SER A 388 -5.04 15.64 -0.16
N ASP A 389 -5.83 16.66 0.18
CA ASP A 389 -6.06 17.82 -0.66
C ASP A 389 -4.78 18.62 -0.95
N ALA A 390 -3.80 18.57 -0.04
CA ALA A 390 -2.55 19.30 -0.16
C ALA A 390 -1.57 18.65 -1.16
N HIS A 391 -1.67 17.35 -1.39
CA HIS A 391 -0.87 16.63 -2.38
C HIS A 391 -1.49 16.65 -3.79
N ALA A 392 -2.75 17.07 -3.91
CA ALA A 392 -3.44 17.17 -5.18
C ALA A 392 -2.78 18.17 -6.14
N GLY A 393 -2.59 17.76 -7.40
CA GLY A 393 -1.87 18.57 -8.38
C GLY A 393 -1.66 17.86 -9.72
N GLY A 394 -0.79 18.41 -10.55
CA GLY A 394 -0.44 17.84 -11.86
C GLY A 394 -1.47 18.07 -12.98
N TRP A 395 -2.75 18.28 -12.64
CA TRP A 395 -3.82 18.60 -13.59
C TRP A 395 -4.54 19.90 -13.23
N LYS A 396 -5.19 20.54 -14.21
CA LYS A 396 -6.01 21.75 -13.98
C LYS A 396 -7.47 21.34 -13.81
N GLN A 397 -8.14 21.82 -12.77
CA GLN A 397 -9.55 21.50 -12.52
C GLN A 397 -10.48 21.84 -13.70
N ASP A 398 -10.19 22.92 -14.42
CA ASP A 398 -11.00 23.36 -15.56
C ASP A 398 -10.61 22.69 -16.89
N ASP A 399 -9.55 21.88 -16.91
CA ASP A 399 -9.09 21.14 -18.10
C ASP A 399 -9.83 19.79 -18.23
N VAL A 400 -11.14 19.86 -18.43
CA VAL A 400 -11.99 18.68 -18.65
C VAL A 400 -11.88 18.26 -20.12
N ARG A 401 -11.46 17.01 -20.35
CA ARG A 401 -11.26 16.41 -21.68
C ARG A 401 -12.42 15.47 -22.04
N PRO A 402 -12.61 15.11 -23.34
CA PRO A 402 -13.72 14.27 -23.78
C PRO A 402 -13.79 12.87 -23.14
N GLU A 403 -12.68 12.33 -22.69
CA GLU A 403 -12.57 11.03 -22.01
C GLU A 403 -13.09 11.11 -20.57
N HIS A 404 -12.99 12.28 -19.92
CA HIS A 404 -13.44 12.47 -18.55
C HIS A 404 -14.96 12.36 -18.45
N ARG A 405 -15.42 11.48 -17.57
CA ARG A 405 -16.78 11.40 -17.03
C ARG A 405 -16.87 12.06 -15.66
N PHE A 406 -15.74 12.13 -14.97
CA PHE A 406 -15.54 12.88 -13.74
C PHE A 406 -14.10 13.39 -13.65
N LEU A 407 -13.92 14.60 -13.12
CA LEU A 407 -12.62 15.19 -12.84
C LEU A 407 -12.71 16.05 -11.57
N ARG A 408 -11.88 15.74 -10.59
CA ARG A 408 -11.75 16.52 -9.35
C ARG A 408 -10.27 16.55 -8.93
N VAL A 409 -9.63 17.70 -9.08
CA VAL A 409 -8.23 17.92 -8.69
C VAL A 409 -8.15 18.20 -7.19
N LYS A 410 -8.38 17.16 -6.40
CA LYS A 410 -8.39 17.14 -4.94
C LYS A 410 -8.07 15.72 -4.44
N GLY A 411 -7.81 15.58 -3.15
CA GLY A 411 -7.53 14.31 -2.51
C GLY A 411 -8.77 13.53 -2.11
N GLY A 412 -8.59 12.27 -1.77
CA GLY A 412 -9.65 11.36 -1.35
C GLY A 412 -9.27 9.89 -1.56
N PHE A 413 -10.28 9.05 -1.70
CA PHE A 413 -10.12 7.60 -1.92
C PHE A 413 -11.33 7.05 -2.70
N LEU A 414 -11.23 5.79 -3.16
CA LEU A 414 -12.36 5.07 -3.76
C LEU A 414 -12.97 4.07 -2.77
N SER A 415 -14.28 3.89 -2.84
CA SER A 415 -14.91 2.65 -2.39
C SER A 415 -15.54 1.93 -3.59
N VAL A 416 -15.50 0.60 -3.55
CA VAL A 416 -16.07 -0.26 -4.58
C VAL A 416 -17.00 -1.27 -3.91
N ARG A 417 -18.27 -1.23 -4.31
CA ARG A 417 -19.29 -2.18 -3.86
C ARG A 417 -19.60 -3.17 -4.97
N ILE A 418 -19.50 -4.45 -4.69
CA ILE A 418 -19.82 -5.53 -5.63
C ILE A 418 -21.10 -6.23 -5.19
N GLU A 419 -22.04 -6.29 -6.13
CA GLU A 419 -23.30 -7.03 -6.09
C GLU A 419 -23.33 -7.99 -7.30
N PRO A 420 -24.19 -9.03 -7.33
CA PRO A 420 -24.16 -10.06 -8.37
C PRO A 420 -24.21 -9.58 -9.83
N THR A 421 -24.82 -8.42 -10.08
CA THR A 421 -24.99 -7.84 -11.43
C THR A 421 -24.48 -6.41 -11.55
N ARG A 422 -23.91 -5.86 -10.47
CA ARG A 422 -23.55 -4.44 -10.40
C ARG A 422 -22.31 -4.22 -9.54
N ALA A 423 -21.34 -3.51 -10.11
CA ALA A 423 -20.24 -2.91 -9.37
C ALA A 423 -20.48 -1.40 -9.27
N VAL A 424 -20.36 -0.81 -8.08
CA VAL A 424 -20.51 0.63 -7.85
C VAL A 424 -19.19 1.19 -7.36
N VAL A 425 -18.56 2.05 -8.16
CA VAL A 425 -17.34 2.76 -7.81
C VAL A 425 -17.70 4.17 -7.34
N THR A 426 -17.31 4.50 -6.12
CA THR A 426 -17.60 5.80 -5.50
C THR A 426 -16.28 6.51 -5.19
N HIS A 427 -16.14 7.74 -5.68
CA HIS A 427 -15.09 8.64 -5.21
C HIS A 427 -15.56 9.34 -3.95
N HIS A 428 -14.73 9.33 -2.92
CA HIS A 428 -14.93 10.08 -1.69
C HIS A 428 -13.92 11.22 -1.60
N ASP A 429 -14.29 12.33 -0.96
CA ASP A 429 -13.30 13.30 -0.50
C ASP A 429 -12.57 12.80 0.76
N VAL A 430 -11.62 13.58 1.27
CA VAL A 430 -10.80 13.21 2.45
C VAL A 430 -11.62 12.99 3.73
N GLU A 431 -12.82 13.58 3.82
CA GLU A 431 -13.76 13.43 4.94
C GLU A 431 -14.75 12.27 4.74
N GLY A 432 -14.57 11.47 3.68
CA GLY A 432 -15.41 10.30 3.38
C GLY A 432 -16.73 10.63 2.70
N ARG A 433 -16.98 11.89 2.30
CA ARG A 433 -18.23 12.25 1.61
C ARG A 433 -18.16 11.82 0.15
N PRO A 434 -19.20 11.15 -0.39
CA PRO A 434 -19.22 10.79 -1.80
C PRO A 434 -19.27 12.06 -2.67
N VAL A 435 -18.39 12.13 -3.66
CA VAL A 435 -18.30 13.24 -4.62
C VAL A 435 -18.61 12.82 -6.05
N HIS A 436 -18.53 11.54 -6.37
CA HIS A 436 -18.95 10.95 -7.64
C HIS A 436 -19.22 9.46 -7.48
N GLU A 437 -20.23 8.93 -8.18
CA GLU A 437 -20.58 7.52 -8.18
C GLU A 437 -20.87 7.07 -9.61
N THR A 438 -20.31 5.91 -9.99
CA THR A 438 -20.55 5.25 -11.27
C THR A 438 -20.87 3.78 -11.04
N ALA A 439 -21.88 3.28 -11.74
CA ALA A 439 -22.23 1.87 -11.77
C ALA A 439 -21.74 1.21 -13.06
N VAL A 440 -21.05 0.08 -12.93
CA VAL A 440 -20.72 -0.85 -14.01
C VAL A 440 -21.64 -2.06 -13.88
N THR A 441 -22.44 -2.34 -14.90
CA THR A 441 -23.43 -3.43 -14.91
C THR A 441 -23.00 -4.53 -15.86
N ARG A 442 -23.32 -5.79 -15.52
CA ARG A 442 -23.09 -6.96 -16.37
C ARG A 442 -24.38 -7.74 -16.62
#